data_AF-A0A7X5EZG7-F1
#
_entry.id   AF-A0A7X5EZG7-F1
#
_cell.length_a   1.000
_cell.length_b   1.000
_cell.length_c   1.000
_cell.angle_alpha   90.00
_cell.angle_beta   90.00
_cell.angle_gamma   90.00
#
_symmetry.space_group_name_H-M   'P 1'
#
loop_
_entity.id
_entity.type
_entity.pdbx_description
1 polymer ?
#
loop_
_entity_poly.entity_id
_entity_poly.type
_entity_poly.pdbx_seq_one_letter_code
_entity_poly.pdbx_strand_id
1 'polypeptide(L)' 'MLVPVFNLFLREAIHGTDNDRLWFAFNLLVLWLIAVVTFGYPAVIIPALCLVGMAFLWLLETVR' A
#
# COMPACT_ATOMS: atom_id res chain seq x y z
N MET A 1 -13.67 -0.63 -12.75
CA MET A 1 -13.31 -1.40 -11.52
C MET A 1 -14.33 -1.07 -10.44
N LEU A 2 -14.99 -2.08 -9.87
CA LEU A 2 -16.36 -2.04 -9.35
C LEU A 2 -16.46 -1.76 -7.84
N VAL A 3 -15.64 -0.84 -7.32
CA VAL A 3 -15.77 -0.35 -5.93
C VAL A 3 -15.63 1.19 -5.93
N PRO A 4 -16.74 1.94 -6.00
CA PRO A 4 -16.71 3.39 -6.16
C PRO A 4 -16.00 4.12 -5.01
N VAL A 5 -16.02 3.54 -3.80
CA VAL A 5 -15.38 4.11 -2.61
C VAL A 5 -13.85 4.02 -2.67
N PHE A 6 -13.30 2.85 -3.04
CA PHE A 6 -11.85 2.68 -3.17
C PHE A 6 -11.27 3.56 -4.28
N ASN A 7 -12.03 3.73 -5.35
CA ASN A 7 -11.67 4.62 -6.46
C ASN A 7 -11.64 6.09 -6.05
N LEU A 8 -12.48 6.53 -5.11
CA LEU A 8 -12.48 7.91 -4.60
C LEU A 8 -11.21 8.19 -3.77
N PHE A 9 -10.87 7.32 -2.81
CA PHE A 9 -9.66 7.47 -2.01
C PHE A 9 -8.37 7.43 -2.84
N LEU A 10 -8.29 6.53 -3.82
CA LEU A 10 -7.14 6.46 -4.74
C LEU A 10 -7.06 7.69 -5.64
N ARG A 11 -8.20 8.22 -6.10
CA ARG A 11 -8.25 9.43 -6.92
C ARG A 11 -7.81 10.66 -6.13
N GLU A 12 -8.25 10.79 -4.88
CA GLU A 12 -7.84 11.88 -3.97
C GLU A 12 -6.37 11.75 -3.56
N ALA A 13 -5.84 10.54 -3.36
CA ALA A 13 -4.41 10.36 -3.12
C ALA A 13 -3.53 10.82 -4.30
N ILE A 14 -3.99 10.61 -5.54
CA ILE A 14 -3.21 10.97 -6.74
C ILE A 14 -3.39 12.46 -7.10
N HIS A 15 -4.63 12.97 -7.08
CA HIS A 15 -4.99 14.30 -7.61
C HIS A 15 -5.35 15.33 -6.52
N GLY A 16 -5.42 14.92 -5.25
CA GLY A 16 -5.79 15.79 -4.13
C GLY A 16 -4.66 16.68 -3.64
N THR A 17 -5.03 17.57 -2.72
CA THR A 17 -4.13 18.51 -2.05
C THR A 17 -3.16 17.81 -1.09
N ASP A 18 -2.06 18.46 -0.69
CA ASP A 18 -1.05 17.84 0.19
C ASP A 18 -1.63 17.28 1.50
N ASN A 19 -2.67 17.91 2.03
CA ASN A 19 -3.36 17.46 3.23
C ASN A 19 -4.12 16.13 3.00
N ASP A 20 -4.75 15.97 1.84
CA ASP A 20 -5.54 14.77 1.51
C ASP A 20 -4.63 13.54 1.34
N ARG A 21 -3.44 13.75 0.75
CA ARG A 21 -2.39 12.72 0.68
C ARG A 21 -1.94 12.25 2.06
N LEU A 22 -1.81 13.19 2.99
CA LEU A 22 -1.41 12.89 4.38
C LEU A 22 -2.49 12.06 5.09
N TRP A 23 -3.76 12.44 4.95
CA TRP A 23 -4.88 11.69 5.52
C TRP A 23 -5.04 10.30 4.91
N PHE A 24 -4.78 10.14 3.61
CA PHE A 24 -4.77 8.84 2.97
C PHE A 24 -3.66 7.95 3.53
N ALA A 25 -2.44 8.48 3.66
CA ALA A 25 -1.32 7.74 4.25
C ALA A 25 -1.59 7.33 5.70
N PHE A 26 -2.21 8.22 6.50
CA PHE A 26 -2.62 7.91 7.86
C PHE A 26 -3.67 6.79 7.91
N ASN A 27 -4.72 6.87 7.09
CA ASN A 27 -5.74 5.82 7.01
C ASN A 27 -5.14 4.47 6.59
N LEU A 28 -4.20 4.47 5.64
CA LEU A 28 -3.50 3.26 5.21
C LEU A 28 -2.68 2.65 6.36
N LEU A 29 -1.97 3.48 7.12
CA LEU A 29 -1.21 3.05 8.31
C LEU A 29 -2.12 2.44 9.38
N VAL A 30 -3.25 3.10 9.68
CA VAL A 30 -4.23 2.61 10.66
C VAL A 30 -4.83 1.28 10.19
N LEU A 31 -5.20 1.17 8.91
CA LEU A 31 -5.70 -0.09 8.34
C LEU A 31 -4.66 -1.21 8.47
N TRP A 32 -3.39 -0.90 8.23
CA TRP A 32 -2.31 -1.88 8.38
C TRP A 32 -2.10 -2.29 9.83
N LEU A 33 -2.19 -1.36 10.79
CA LEU A 33 -2.15 -1.68 12.22
C LEU A 33 -3.32 -2.59 12.63
N ILE A 34 -4.53 -2.30 12.13
CA ILE A 34 -5.70 -3.19 12.34
C ILE A 34 -5.39 -4.58 11.79
N ALA A 35 -4.84 -4.68 10.58
CA ALA A 35 -4.46 -5.95 9.99
C ALA A 35 -3.42 -6.72 10.83
N VAL A 36 -2.43 -6.02 11.40
CA VAL A 36 -1.44 -6.62 12.32
C VAL A 36 -2.11 -7.13 13.59
N VAL A 37 -3.07 -6.41 14.16
CA VAL A 37 -3.79 -6.86 15.37
C VAL A 37 -4.72 -8.04 15.06
N THR A 38 -5.40 -8.04 13.91
CA THR A 38 -6.38 -9.09 13.56
C THR A 38 -5.74 -10.36 13.02
N PHE A 39 -4.71 -10.23 12.20
CA PHE A 39 -4.06 -11.37 11.53
C PHE A 39 -2.71 -11.74 12.14
N GLY A 40 -2.05 -10.83 12.87
CA GLY A 40 -0.76 -11.06 13.50
C GLY A 40 0.41 -10.97 12.53
N TYR A 41 1.38 -11.86 12.71
CA TYR A 41 2.59 -11.98 11.90
C TYR A 41 2.35 -12.07 10.37
N PRO A 42 1.30 -12.75 9.87
CA PRO A 42 0.91 -12.74 8.46
C PRO A 42 0.82 -11.35 7.82
N ALA A 43 0.37 -10.32 8.56
CA ALA A 43 0.23 -8.96 8.03
C ALA A 43 1.57 -8.29 7.69
N VAL A 44 2.67 -8.81 8.22
CA VAL A 44 4.04 -8.31 7.97
C VAL A 44 4.78 -9.19 6.96
N ILE A 45 4.63 -10.52 7.05
CA ILE A 45 5.36 -11.44 6.16
C ILE A 45 4.90 -11.33 4.69
N ILE A 46 3.61 -11.11 4.45
CA ILE A 46 3.06 -11.05 3.09
C ILE A 46 3.65 -9.84 2.32
N PRO A 47 3.61 -8.59 2.85
CA PRO A 47 4.27 -7.46 2.21
C PRO A 47 5.77 -7.69 1.98
N ALA A 48 6.47 -8.30 2.94
CA ALA A 48 7.90 -8.58 2.83
C ALA A 48 8.20 -9.55 1.67
N LEU A 49 7.42 -10.64 1.53
CA LEU A 49 7.58 -11.59 0.42
C LEU A 49 7.27 -10.94 -0.94
N CYS A 50 6.26 -10.06 -1.00
CA CYS A 50 5.99 -9.28 -2.21
C CYS A 50 7.16 -8.34 -2.57
N LEU A 51 7.77 -7.68 -1.57
CA LEU A 51 8.93 -6.81 -1.78
C LEU A 51 10.15 -7.58 -2.31
N VAL A 52 10.38 -8.82 -1.88
CA VAL A 52 11.45 -9.67 -2.40
C VAL A 52 11.28 -9.88 -3.92
N GLY A 53 10.07 -10.23 -4.37
CA GLY A 53 9.79 -10.37 -5.80
C GLY A 53 10.05 -9.08 -6.57
N MET A 54 9.61 -7.94 -6.04
CA MET A 54 9.86 -6.63 -6.66
C MET A 54 11.35 -6.28 -6.71
N ALA A 55 12.12 -6.60 -5.65
CA ALA A 55 13.56 -6.35 -5.62
C ALA A 55 14.31 -7.15 -6.70
N PHE A 56 13.94 -8.41 -6.92
CA PHE A 56 14.52 -9.21 -8.01
C PHE A 56 14.18 -8.65 -9.39
N LEU A 57 12.94 -8.22 -9.61
CA LEU A 57 12.54 -7.58 -10.87
C LEU A 57 13.33 -6.30 -11.12
N TRP A 58 13.50 -5.47 -10.09
CA TRP A 58 14.28 -4.24 -10.16
C TRP A 58 15.76 -4.51 -10.46
N LEU A 59 16.34 -5.56 -9.87
CA LEU A 59 17.71 -5.97 -10.13
C LEU A 59 17.89 -6.41 -11.59
N LEU A 60 16.97 -7.24 -12.10
CA LEU A 60 17.00 -7.67 -13.50
C LEU A 60 16.86 -6.50 -14.48
N GLU A 61 16.04 -5.50 -14.15
CA GLU A 61 15.91 -4.29 -14.96
C GLU A 61 17.18 -3.44 -14.93
N THR A 62 17.83 -3.30 -13.76
CA THR A 62 19.06 -2.50 -13.60
C THR A 62 20.26 -3.12 -14.31
N VAL A 63 20.30 -4.46 -14.41
CA VAL A 63 21.40 -5.21 -15.02
C VAL A 63 21.24 -5.34 -16.55
N ARG A 64 20.07 -5.02 -17.09
CA ARG A 64 19.78 -5.03 -18.54
C ARG A 64 20.42 -3.84 -19.27
#